data_AF-A0A834FLS6-F1
#
_entry.id   AF-A0A834FLS6-F1
#
_cell.length_a   1.000
_cell.length_b   1.000
_cell.length_c   1.000
_cell.angle_alpha   90.00
_cell.angle_beta   90.00
_cell.angle_gamma   90.00
#
_symmetry.space_group_name_H-M   'P 1'
#
loop_
_entity.id
_entity.type
_entity.pdbx_description
1 polymer ?
#
loop_
_entity_poly.entity_id
_entity_poly.type
_entity_poly.pdbx_seq_one_letter_code
_entity_poly.pdbx_strand_id
1 'polypeptide(L)'
;MCGRTACTLAPDEVSRACVYRDRRGHRRQPRWKDGDREKYRPSYNKSPQSMSPVLVSQRHFDESAPADECVLASMRWGLIPSWFKENDPSKMQYSTSNCRSENILQKKSYKDPLLKGQRCVILADGFYEWQKLEKNKQPFFIYFPQTRTPDQDPEDHQTKSVEGAPPEWTGWKLLTMAGLFDCWTPPDGGEALYSYSIITVNASPNLQSIHNRMPAVLDGEEEVRRWLDFGKVKSLDAMSLLQSKNILTFHPVSSVVNNSRNNNPECLQPLDLNSKKEPKPTASSRMMTSWLSSGSPSKSKEAGVSERKEDGKAKKKRESSGTLQQWLQKKARTK
;
A
#
# COMPACT_ATOMS: atom_id res chain seq x y z
N MET A 1 5.77 12.51 -3.53
CA MET A 1 5.71 11.39 -4.50
C MET A 1 5.29 10.20 -3.67
N CYS A 2 4.33 9.41 -4.17
CA CYS A 2 3.77 8.28 -3.42
C CYS A 2 4.87 7.27 -3.02
N GLY A 3 5.19 7.24 -1.73
CA GLY A 3 6.21 6.36 -1.14
C GLY A 3 5.65 5.38 -0.10
N ARG A 4 4.32 5.31 0.02
CA ARG A 4 3.64 4.38 0.91
C ARG A 4 2.25 4.02 0.39
N THR A 5 1.87 2.76 0.50
CA THR A 5 0.53 2.27 0.16
C THR A 5 -0.05 1.40 1.27
N ALA A 6 -1.36 1.19 1.25
CA ALA A 6 -2.00 0.09 1.96
C ALA A 6 -2.49 -0.92 0.92
N CYS A 7 -2.37 -2.20 1.24
CA CYS A 7 -2.98 -3.28 0.47
C CYS A 7 -3.28 -4.41 1.44
N THR A 8 -4.50 -4.40 1.97
CA THR A 8 -4.91 -5.16 3.16
C THR A 8 -5.71 -6.42 2.84
N LEU A 9 -6.21 -6.53 1.61
CA LEU A 9 -6.91 -7.72 1.14
C LEU A 9 -6.01 -8.96 1.13
N ALA A 10 -6.54 -10.12 1.55
CA ALA A 10 -5.86 -11.39 1.42
C ALA A 10 -5.60 -11.75 -0.06
N PRO A 11 -4.62 -12.63 -0.38
CA PRO A 11 -4.30 -12.97 -1.77
C PRO A 11 -5.51 -13.38 -2.62
N ASP A 12 -6.44 -14.15 -2.05
CA ASP A 12 -7.63 -14.61 -2.77
C ASP A 12 -8.69 -13.50 -2.92
N GLU A 13 -8.72 -12.55 -1.99
CA GLU A 13 -9.56 -11.35 -2.07
C GLU A 13 -9.06 -10.39 -3.15
N VAL A 14 -7.74 -10.21 -3.29
CA VAL A 14 -7.14 -9.44 -4.39
C VAL A 14 -7.57 -10.02 -5.74
N SER A 15 -7.53 -11.34 -5.89
CA SER A 15 -7.99 -12.03 -7.11
C SER A 15 -9.47 -11.77 -7.40
N ARG A 16 -10.35 -11.87 -6.38
CA ARG A 16 -11.78 -11.55 -6.54
C ARG A 16 -12.05 -10.07 -6.84
N ALA A 17 -11.30 -9.17 -6.23
CA ALA A 17 -11.41 -7.72 -6.44
C ALA A 17 -10.94 -7.26 -7.84
N CYS A 18 -10.24 -8.13 -8.57
CA CYS A 18 -9.69 -7.86 -9.90
C CYS A 18 -10.39 -8.66 -11.01
N VAL A 19 -11.61 -9.13 -10.79
CA VAL A 19 -12.42 -9.69 -11.88
C VAL A 19 -12.57 -8.64 -12.98
N TYR A 20 -12.36 -9.07 -14.23
CA TYR A 20 -12.40 -8.21 -15.42
C TYR A 20 -13.16 -8.92 -16.55
N ARG A 21 -13.53 -8.18 -17.59
CA ARG A 21 -14.06 -8.77 -18.82
C ARG A 21 -12.97 -8.92 -19.88
N ASP A 22 -12.87 -10.11 -20.46
CA ASP A 22 -12.09 -10.33 -21.68
C ASP A 22 -12.75 -9.59 -22.87
N ARG A 23 -12.06 -9.51 -24.01
CA ARG A 23 -12.50 -8.86 -25.24
C ARG A 23 -13.76 -9.48 -25.83
N ARG A 24 -14.10 -10.72 -25.45
CA ARG A 24 -15.33 -11.39 -25.83
C ARG A 24 -16.45 -11.12 -24.82
N GLY A 25 -16.18 -10.34 -23.78
CA GLY A 25 -17.13 -9.95 -22.73
C GLY A 25 -17.25 -10.96 -21.60
N HIS A 26 -16.49 -12.06 -21.61
CA HIS A 26 -16.56 -13.06 -20.55
C HIS A 26 -15.86 -12.55 -19.30
N ARG A 27 -16.48 -12.83 -18.14
CA ARG A 27 -15.88 -12.50 -16.85
C ARG A 27 -14.73 -13.47 -16.56
N ARG A 28 -13.58 -12.91 -16.24
CA ARG A 28 -12.36 -13.63 -15.87
C ARG A 28 -11.91 -13.18 -14.50
N GLN A 29 -11.35 -14.11 -13.74
CA GLN A 29 -10.73 -13.82 -12.46
C GLN A 29 -9.22 -14.10 -12.62
N PRO A 30 -8.35 -13.10 -12.42
CA PRO A 30 -6.92 -13.29 -12.63
C PRO A 30 -6.37 -14.25 -11.58
N ARG A 31 -5.66 -15.27 -12.04
CA ARG A 31 -4.95 -16.21 -11.18
C ARG A 31 -3.59 -15.64 -10.78
N TRP A 32 -3.10 -16.06 -9.62
CA TRP A 32 -1.71 -15.81 -9.25
C TRP A 32 -0.79 -16.61 -10.15
N LYS A 33 0.29 -15.98 -10.61
CA LYS A 33 1.43 -16.68 -11.20
C LYS A 33 2.00 -17.68 -10.18
N ASP A 34 2.45 -18.82 -10.65
CA ASP A 34 3.02 -19.87 -9.80
C ASP A 34 4.15 -19.33 -8.89
N GLY A 35 4.04 -19.64 -7.60
CA GLY A 35 4.96 -19.21 -6.54
C GLY A 35 4.83 -17.76 -6.10
N ASP A 36 4.01 -16.93 -6.76
CA ASP A 36 3.90 -15.52 -6.42
C ASP A 36 2.84 -15.24 -5.35
N ARG A 37 1.86 -16.14 -5.16
CA ARG A 37 0.84 -16.01 -4.11
C ARG A 37 1.47 -15.97 -2.71
N GLU A 38 2.50 -16.79 -2.48
CA GLU A 38 3.18 -16.90 -1.19
C GLU A 38 4.10 -15.71 -0.90
N LYS A 39 4.58 -15.02 -1.95
CA LYS A 39 5.44 -13.83 -1.86
C LYS A 39 4.66 -12.59 -1.41
N TYR A 40 3.34 -12.56 -1.61
CA TYR A 40 2.50 -11.45 -1.17
C TYR A 40 2.12 -11.57 0.31
N ARG A 41 2.24 -10.45 1.02
CA ARG A 41 1.79 -10.27 2.40
C ARG A 41 0.95 -8.98 2.49
N PRO A 42 -0.33 -9.08 2.89
CA PRO A 42 -1.16 -7.92 3.14
C PRO A 42 -0.57 -7.03 4.22
N SER A 43 -0.71 -5.71 4.05
CA SER A 43 -0.27 -4.75 5.06
C SER A 43 -0.93 -3.39 4.86
N TYR A 44 -1.22 -2.75 5.99
CA TYR A 44 -1.74 -1.39 6.06
C TYR A 44 -0.67 -0.35 5.68
N ASN A 45 0.60 -0.72 5.56
CA ASN A 45 1.71 0.22 5.49
C ASN A 45 2.91 -0.30 4.66
N LYS A 46 2.66 -0.57 3.38
CA LYS A 46 3.66 -1.04 2.40
C LYS A 46 4.60 0.09 2.00
N SER A 47 5.91 -0.15 2.06
CA SER A 47 6.96 0.77 1.62
C SER A 47 7.70 0.23 0.39
N PRO A 48 8.53 1.04 -0.28
CA PRO A 48 9.54 0.54 -1.21
C PRO A 48 10.30 -0.65 -0.62
N GLN A 49 10.77 -1.51 -1.52
CA GLN A 49 11.40 -2.82 -1.29
C GLN A 49 10.46 -3.94 -0.85
N SER A 50 9.21 -3.65 -0.47
CA SER A 50 8.23 -4.68 -0.17
C SER A 50 7.61 -5.29 -1.45
N MET A 51 7.06 -6.50 -1.33
CA MET A 51 6.33 -7.18 -2.41
C MET A 51 4.86 -6.74 -2.43
N SER A 52 4.38 -6.28 -3.59
CA SER A 52 2.99 -5.86 -3.79
C SER A 52 2.35 -6.63 -4.95
N PRO A 53 1.02 -6.84 -4.92
CA PRO A 53 0.31 -7.44 -6.04
C PRO A 53 0.24 -6.47 -7.21
N VAL A 54 0.49 -6.98 -8.41
CA VAL A 54 0.28 -6.26 -9.66
C VAL A 54 -0.49 -7.12 -10.63
N LEU A 55 -1.32 -6.51 -11.46
CA LEU A 55 -1.82 -7.14 -12.69
C LEU A 55 -0.79 -6.94 -13.80
N VAL A 56 -0.61 -7.98 -14.59
CA VAL A 56 0.31 -8.01 -15.74
C VAL A 56 -0.26 -8.93 -16.82
N SER A 57 0.02 -8.65 -18.10
CA SER A 57 -0.43 -9.53 -19.18
C SER A 57 0.20 -10.92 -19.04
N GLN A 58 -0.62 -11.97 -19.19
CA GLN A 58 -0.17 -13.38 -19.19
C GLN A 58 0.90 -13.63 -20.27
N ARG A 59 0.89 -12.85 -21.36
CA ARG A 59 1.86 -12.95 -22.47
C ARG A 59 3.31 -12.70 -22.09
N HIS A 60 3.57 -12.11 -20.94
CA HIS A 60 4.94 -12.01 -20.42
C HIS A 60 5.51 -13.35 -19.92
N PHE A 61 4.65 -14.36 -19.74
CA PHE A 61 5.02 -15.68 -19.23
C PHE A 61 4.65 -16.81 -20.19
N ASP A 62 3.66 -16.58 -21.06
CA ASP A 62 3.23 -17.51 -22.10
C ASP A 62 2.83 -16.73 -23.36
N GLU A 63 3.70 -16.74 -24.38
CA GLU A 63 3.48 -16.00 -25.63
C GLU A 63 2.21 -16.43 -26.37
N SER A 64 1.72 -17.65 -26.13
CA SER A 64 0.51 -18.19 -26.76
C SER A 64 -0.79 -17.68 -26.11
N ALA A 65 -0.69 -17.06 -24.93
CA ALA A 65 -1.85 -16.58 -24.19
C ALA A 65 -2.65 -15.51 -24.96
N PRO A 66 -3.96 -15.36 -24.67
CA PRO A 66 -4.76 -14.24 -25.19
C PRO A 66 -4.17 -12.87 -24.78
N ALA A 67 -4.31 -11.86 -25.64
CA ALA A 67 -3.69 -10.53 -25.44
C ALA A 67 -4.24 -9.75 -24.22
N ASP A 68 -5.48 -10.06 -23.88
CA ASP A 68 -6.31 -9.49 -22.83
C ASP A 68 -6.38 -10.37 -21.59
N GLU A 69 -5.68 -11.51 -21.58
CA GLU A 69 -5.54 -12.33 -20.37
C GLU A 69 -4.53 -11.69 -19.42
N CYS A 70 -4.91 -11.53 -18.15
CA CYS A 70 -4.02 -11.00 -17.13
C CYS A 70 -3.90 -11.93 -15.91
N VAL A 71 -2.76 -11.84 -15.25
CA VAL A 71 -2.43 -12.58 -14.02
C VAL A 71 -2.02 -11.63 -12.91
N LEU A 72 -2.14 -12.12 -11.69
CA LEU A 72 -1.55 -11.50 -10.51
C LEU A 72 -0.10 -11.98 -10.35
N ALA A 73 0.82 -11.03 -10.24
CA ALA A 73 2.20 -11.29 -9.89
C ALA A 73 2.58 -10.52 -8.62
N SER A 74 3.48 -11.10 -7.83
CA SER A 74 4.07 -10.42 -6.68
C SER A 74 5.37 -9.79 -7.12
N MET A 75 5.43 -8.46 -7.18
CA MET A 75 6.62 -7.74 -7.62
C MET A 75 7.19 -6.86 -6.51
N ARG A 76 8.51 -6.70 -6.48
CA ARG A 76 9.20 -5.81 -5.56
C ARG A 76 8.96 -4.35 -5.95
N TRP A 77 8.55 -3.51 -4.99
CA TRP A 77 8.46 -2.07 -5.21
C TRP A 77 9.86 -1.44 -5.24
N GLY A 78 10.24 -0.85 -6.37
CA GLY A 78 11.55 -0.26 -6.62
C GLY A 78 12.23 -1.05 -7.72
N LEU A 79 12.12 -0.54 -8.95
CA LEU A 79 12.60 -1.20 -10.15
C LEU A 79 14.12 -1.42 -10.11
N ILE A 80 14.54 -2.65 -10.33
CA ILE A 80 15.93 -3.07 -10.54
C ILE A 80 16.10 -3.30 -12.04
N PRO A 81 16.84 -2.43 -12.75
CA PRO A 81 17.00 -2.58 -14.18
C PRO A 81 17.73 -3.89 -14.52
N SER A 82 17.36 -4.52 -15.63
CA SER A 82 17.95 -5.80 -16.06
C SER A 82 19.46 -5.74 -16.29
N TRP A 83 20.02 -4.55 -16.49
CA TRP A 83 21.46 -4.31 -16.67
C TRP A 83 22.24 -4.10 -15.36
N PHE A 84 21.57 -4.04 -14.21
CA PHE A 84 22.21 -3.86 -12.90
C PHE A 84 23.17 -5.01 -12.57
N LYS A 85 24.36 -4.68 -12.06
CA LYS A 85 25.51 -5.60 -11.97
C LYS A 85 25.89 -6.05 -10.56
N GLU A 86 25.23 -5.53 -9.52
CA GLU A 86 25.47 -5.99 -8.15
C GLU A 86 24.55 -7.16 -7.82
N ASN A 87 25.05 -8.14 -7.06
CA ASN A 87 24.26 -9.30 -6.63
C ASN A 87 23.14 -8.99 -5.63
N ASP A 88 23.18 -7.82 -4.98
CA ASP A 88 22.16 -7.40 -4.02
C ASP A 88 21.37 -6.18 -4.54
N PRO A 89 20.05 -6.32 -4.80
CA PRO A 89 19.16 -5.21 -5.15
C PRO A 89 19.18 -4.02 -4.20
N SER A 90 19.57 -4.23 -2.94
CA SER A 90 19.67 -3.16 -1.93
C SER A 90 20.80 -2.16 -2.23
N LYS A 91 21.81 -2.56 -3.00
CA LYS A 91 22.95 -1.73 -3.39
C LYS A 91 22.64 -0.71 -4.50
N MET A 92 21.40 -0.71 -5.00
CA MET A 92 20.99 0.24 -6.03
C MET A 92 21.01 1.67 -5.47
N GLN A 93 21.84 2.53 -6.06
CA GLN A 93 22.21 3.84 -5.48
C GLN A 93 21.14 4.93 -5.64
N TYR A 94 20.17 4.73 -6.53
CA TYR A 94 19.14 5.72 -6.83
C TYR A 94 17.76 5.24 -6.36
N SER A 95 16.77 6.12 -6.24
CA SER A 95 15.40 5.67 -5.97
C SER A 95 14.68 5.42 -7.29
N THR A 96 14.20 4.19 -7.49
CA THR A 96 13.36 3.77 -8.63
C THR A 96 11.95 3.39 -8.17
N SER A 97 11.56 3.83 -6.96
CA SER A 97 10.21 3.61 -6.43
C SER A 97 9.14 4.27 -7.30
N ASN A 98 9.50 5.41 -7.92
CA ASN A 98 8.65 6.17 -8.82
C ASN A 98 9.38 6.54 -10.11
N CYS A 99 8.62 6.65 -11.19
CA CYS A 99 9.06 7.22 -12.45
C CYS A 99 8.16 8.40 -12.82
N ARG A 100 8.73 9.49 -13.32
CA ARG A 100 7.97 10.65 -13.79
C ARG A 100 7.53 10.42 -15.23
N SER A 101 6.23 10.58 -15.53
CA SER A 101 5.70 10.35 -16.88
C SER A 101 6.43 11.13 -17.96
N GLU A 102 6.86 12.36 -17.64
CA GLU A 102 7.57 13.27 -18.53
C GLU A 102 8.95 12.75 -18.97
N ASN A 103 9.57 11.89 -18.16
CA ASN A 103 10.95 11.45 -18.35
C ASN A 103 11.07 9.96 -18.72
N ILE A 104 9.96 9.24 -18.93
CA ILE A 104 9.99 7.79 -19.21
C ILE A 104 10.91 7.48 -20.40
N LEU A 105 10.74 8.21 -21.51
CA LEU A 105 11.50 7.98 -22.74
C LEU A 105 12.96 8.46 -22.69
N GLN A 106 13.33 9.25 -21.68
CA GLN A 106 14.68 9.78 -21.53
C GLN A 106 15.57 8.89 -20.65
N LYS A 107 14.97 8.17 -19.71
CA LYS A 107 15.69 7.35 -18.72
C LYS A 107 15.71 5.89 -19.16
N LYS A 108 16.90 5.35 -19.43
CA LYS A 108 17.07 3.94 -19.87
C LYS A 108 16.33 2.93 -18.99
N SER A 109 16.38 3.11 -17.66
CA SER A 109 15.69 2.26 -16.68
C SER A 109 14.17 2.15 -16.86
N TYR A 110 13.55 3.06 -17.63
CA TYR A 110 12.11 3.11 -17.85
C TYR A 110 11.75 3.02 -19.33
N LYS A 111 12.56 3.62 -20.21
CA LYS A 111 12.41 3.55 -21.66
C LYS A 111 12.45 2.10 -22.15
N ASP A 112 13.47 1.34 -21.76
CA ASP A 112 13.64 -0.02 -22.26
C ASP A 112 12.47 -0.93 -21.82
N PRO A 113 12.05 -0.93 -20.53
CA PRO A 113 10.84 -1.63 -20.12
C PRO A 113 9.56 -1.22 -20.84
N LEU A 114 9.34 0.08 -21.01
CA LEU A 114 8.16 0.59 -21.72
C LEU A 114 8.12 0.06 -23.17
N LEU A 115 9.25 0.08 -23.87
CA LEU A 115 9.34 -0.38 -25.27
C LEU A 115 9.21 -1.90 -25.40
N LYS A 116 9.63 -2.66 -24.38
CA LYS A 116 9.40 -4.12 -24.28
C LYS A 116 7.95 -4.47 -23.89
N GLY A 117 7.11 -3.47 -23.63
CA GLY A 117 5.73 -3.68 -23.19
C GLY A 117 5.61 -4.11 -21.73
N GLN A 118 6.66 -4.01 -20.92
CA GLN A 118 6.68 -4.39 -19.50
C GLN A 118 5.88 -3.40 -18.63
N ARG A 119 4.56 -3.36 -18.87
CA ARG A 119 3.58 -2.51 -18.22
C ARG A 119 2.78 -3.35 -17.23
N CYS A 120 2.61 -2.84 -16.02
CA CYS A 120 1.82 -3.48 -14.98
C CYS A 120 0.85 -2.49 -14.34
N VAL A 121 -0.15 -3.01 -13.62
CA VAL A 121 -1.05 -2.22 -12.78
C VAL A 121 -0.81 -2.60 -11.32
N ILE A 122 -0.26 -1.67 -10.55
CA ILE A 122 -0.06 -1.86 -9.11
C ILE A 122 -1.41 -1.73 -8.42
N LEU A 123 -1.71 -2.70 -7.57
CA LEU A 123 -2.94 -2.76 -6.79
C LEU A 123 -2.67 -2.28 -5.35
N ALA A 124 -3.56 -1.45 -4.83
CA ALA A 124 -3.54 -0.97 -3.46
C ALA A 124 -4.95 -0.64 -2.99
N ASP A 125 -5.20 -0.62 -1.69
CA ASP A 125 -6.44 -0.04 -1.14
C ASP A 125 -6.45 1.47 -1.39
N GLY A 126 -5.26 2.07 -1.32
CA GLY A 126 -4.95 3.47 -1.54
C GLY A 126 -3.48 3.76 -1.25
N PHE A 127 -3.08 5.02 -1.36
CA PHE A 127 -1.73 5.47 -1.05
C PHE A 127 -1.72 6.58 0.00
N TYR A 128 -0.58 6.72 0.68
CA TYR A 128 -0.37 7.81 1.60
C TYR A 128 0.46 8.93 0.98
N GLU A 129 0.15 10.16 1.34
CA GLU A 129 0.97 11.32 1.00
C GLU A 129 0.97 12.32 2.16
N TRP A 130 2.06 13.07 2.30
CA TRP A 130 2.28 13.95 3.43
C TRP A 130 2.21 15.41 2.99
N GLN A 131 1.14 16.10 3.41
CA GLN A 131 1.01 17.54 3.24
C GLN A 131 2.06 18.25 4.09
N LYS A 132 2.84 19.14 3.47
CA LYS A 132 3.78 20.00 4.19
C LYS A 132 3.03 21.14 4.85
N LEU A 133 3.15 21.26 6.17
CA LEU A 133 2.75 22.41 6.96
C LEU A 133 4.00 23.14 7.44
N GLU A 134 3.87 24.32 8.06
CA GLU A 134 5.02 25.14 8.47
C GLU A 134 6.02 24.40 9.37
N LYS A 135 5.52 23.59 10.33
CA LYS A 135 6.36 22.92 11.34
C LYS A 135 6.38 21.40 11.22
N ASN A 136 5.34 20.80 10.62
CA ASN A 136 5.11 19.37 10.62
C ASN A 136 4.55 18.92 9.26
N LYS A 137 4.31 17.61 9.13
CA LYS A 137 3.60 17.04 7.99
C LYS A 137 2.33 16.33 8.44
N GLN A 138 1.22 16.56 7.73
CA GLN A 138 -0.04 15.85 7.95
C GLN A 138 -0.14 14.71 6.92
N PRO A 139 -0.15 13.43 7.34
CA PRO A 139 -0.41 12.33 6.43
C PRO A 139 -1.88 12.26 6.03
N PHE A 140 -2.12 11.96 4.76
CA PHE A 140 -3.43 11.68 4.19
C PHE A 140 -3.43 10.28 3.59
N PHE A 141 -4.56 9.59 3.68
CA PHE A 141 -4.83 8.38 2.89
C PHE A 141 -5.72 8.76 1.71
N ILE A 142 -5.29 8.39 0.49
CA ILE A 142 -5.89 8.79 -0.79
C ILE A 142 -6.27 7.53 -1.57
N TYR A 143 -7.52 7.44 -2.01
CA TYR A 143 -8.11 6.22 -2.56
C TYR A 143 -9.27 6.53 -3.52
N PHE A 144 -9.74 5.53 -4.27
CA PHE A 144 -10.97 5.67 -5.04
C PHE A 144 -12.17 5.86 -4.10
N PRO A 145 -13.16 6.70 -4.44
CA PRO A 145 -14.46 6.68 -3.77
C PRO A 145 -15.02 5.26 -3.73
N GLN A 146 -15.51 4.86 -2.57
CA GLN A 146 -16.07 3.52 -2.33
C GLN A 146 -17.60 3.60 -2.42
N THR A 147 -18.23 2.59 -3.03
CA THR A 147 -19.68 2.55 -3.28
C THR A 147 -20.50 2.21 -2.03
N ARG A 148 -19.88 1.64 -0.99
CA ARG A 148 -20.51 1.30 0.29
C ARG A 148 -19.59 1.69 1.44
N THR A 149 -20.13 2.35 2.46
CA THR A 149 -19.47 2.41 3.77
C THR A 149 -19.71 1.07 4.49
N PRO A 150 -18.77 0.59 5.33
CA PRO A 150 -18.90 -0.69 6.02
C PRO A 150 -20.15 -0.83 6.93
N ASP A 151 -20.87 0.27 7.19
CA ASP A 151 -22.04 0.33 8.09
C ASP A 151 -23.40 0.13 7.38
N GLN A 152 -23.42 -0.15 6.07
CA GLN A 152 -24.68 -0.44 5.36
C GLN A 152 -24.88 -1.95 5.24
N ASP A 153 -25.91 -2.44 5.93
CA ASP A 153 -26.38 -3.83 5.83
C ASP A 153 -26.57 -4.22 4.36
N PRO A 154 -26.20 -5.46 3.97
CA PRO A 154 -26.40 -5.92 2.61
C PRO A 154 -27.88 -6.21 2.40
N GLU A 155 -28.64 -5.24 1.88
CA GLU A 155 -29.90 -5.58 1.22
C GLU A 155 -29.61 -6.46 -0.01
N ASP A 156 -30.42 -7.51 -0.11
CA ASP A 156 -30.33 -8.63 -1.04
C ASP A 156 -30.57 -8.17 -2.48
N HIS A 157 -29.52 -7.65 -3.12
CA HIS A 157 -29.52 -7.45 -4.58
C HIS A 157 -29.19 -8.77 -5.25
N GLN A 158 -30.24 -9.53 -5.51
CA GLN A 158 -30.21 -10.74 -6.31
C GLN A 158 -29.88 -10.39 -7.76
N THR A 159 -28.59 -10.20 -8.07
CA THR A 159 -28.10 -10.09 -9.44
C THR A 159 -28.13 -11.47 -10.08
N LYS A 160 -28.75 -11.56 -11.27
CA LYS A 160 -28.84 -12.80 -12.05
C LYS A 160 -27.44 -13.34 -12.32
N SER A 161 -27.03 -14.34 -11.55
CA SER A 161 -25.80 -15.09 -11.75
C SER A 161 -25.88 -15.87 -13.06
N VAL A 162 -24.94 -15.64 -13.97
CA VAL A 162 -24.72 -16.52 -15.12
C VAL A 162 -23.97 -17.75 -14.60
N GLU A 163 -24.47 -18.96 -14.85
CA GLU A 163 -23.81 -20.21 -14.46
C GLU A 163 -22.35 -20.22 -14.93
N GLY A 164 -21.41 -20.45 -14.00
CA GLY A 164 -19.98 -20.52 -14.27
C GLY A 164 -19.19 -19.20 -14.23
N ALA A 165 -19.84 -18.04 -14.07
CA ALA A 165 -19.14 -16.76 -13.89
C ALA A 165 -18.79 -16.50 -12.40
N PRO A 166 -17.62 -15.91 -12.08
CA PRO A 166 -17.28 -15.56 -10.70
C PRO A 166 -18.33 -14.58 -10.11
N PRO A 167 -18.61 -14.59 -8.80
CA PRO A 167 -19.55 -13.64 -8.20
C PRO A 167 -19.08 -12.19 -8.36
N GLU A 168 -19.99 -11.23 -8.26
CA GLU A 168 -19.62 -9.80 -8.26
C GLU A 168 -18.87 -9.45 -6.97
N TRP A 169 -17.80 -8.64 -7.09
CA TRP A 169 -17.04 -8.19 -5.93
C TRP A 169 -17.76 -7.02 -5.25
N THR A 170 -18.11 -7.19 -3.98
CA THR A 170 -18.82 -6.17 -3.18
C THR A 170 -17.93 -5.51 -2.13
N GLY A 171 -16.65 -5.88 -2.06
CA GLY A 171 -15.71 -5.34 -1.09
C GLY A 171 -15.02 -4.06 -1.55
N TRP A 172 -13.88 -3.75 -0.96
CA TRP A 172 -13.11 -2.53 -1.25
C TRP A 172 -12.70 -2.46 -2.73
N LYS A 173 -12.98 -1.34 -3.40
CA LYS A 173 -12.50 -1.03 -4.75
C LYS A 173 -11.03 -0.65 -4.68
N LEU A 174 -10.17 -1.54 -5.16
CA LEU A 174 -8.72 -1.33 -5.21
C LEU A 174 -8.35 -0.19 -6.17
N LEU A 175 -7.41 0.64 -5.74
CA LEU A 175 -6.71 1.60 -6.55
C LEU A 175 -5.79 0.91 -7.57
N THR A 176 -5.90 1.32 -8.83
CA THR A 176 -5.18 0.79 -9.98
C THR A 176 -4.19 1.83 -10.50
N MET A 177 -2.91 1.66 -10.17
CA MET A 177 -1.85 2.60 -10.54
C MET A 177 -1.00 2.05 -11.69
N ALA A 178 -0.77 2.86 -12.72
CA ALA A 178 0.09 2.49 -13.83
C ALA A 178 1.55 2.35 -13.38
N GLY A 179 2.17 1.23 -13.76
CA GLY A 179 3.56 0.94 -13.48
C GLY A 179 4.32 0.42 -14.69
N LEU A 180 5.64 0.51 -14.58
CA LEU A 180 6.58 -0.22 -15.40
C LEU A 180 7.30 -1.24 -14.52
N PHE A 181 7.53 -2.43 -15.04
CA PHE A 181 8.33 -3.44 -14.37
C PHE A 181 9.54 -3.82 -15.19
N ASP A 182 10.56 -4.37 -14.54
CA ASP A 182 11.67 -5.03 -15.23
C ASP A 182 11.98 -6.36 -14.52
N CYS A 183 12.71 -7.22 -15.21
CA CYS A 183 13.13 -8.52 -14.75
C CYS A 183 14.66 -8.54 -14.67
N TRP A 184 15.18 -8.70 -13.46
CA TRP A 184 16.61 -8.73 -13.19
C TRP A 184 17.00 -10.07 -12.58
N THR A 185 18.04 -10.69 -13.12
CA THR A 185 18.62 -11.93 -12.58
C THR A 185 19.96 -11.61 -11.90
N PRO A 186 20.21 -12.11 -10.69
CA PRO A 186 21.50 -11.93 -10.03
C PRO A 186 22.66 -12.41 -10.91
N PRO A 187 23.75 -11.62 -11.05
CA PRO A 187 24.94 -12.03 -11.80
C PRO A 187 25.55 -13.37 -11.37
N ASP A 188 25.55 -13.67 -10.08
CA ASP A 188 26.07 -14.93 -9.53
C ASP A 188 25.07 -16.11 -9.67
N GLY A 189 23.93 -15.89 -10.33
CA GLY A 189 22.84 -16.86 -10.43
C GLY A 189 21.80 -16.73 -9.32
N GLY A 190 20.57 -17.18 -9.61
CA GLY A 190 19.44 -17.11 -8.69
C GLY A 190 18.10 -16.98 -9.41
N GLU A 191 17.01 -16.87 -8.64
CA GLU A 191 15.67 -16.60 -9.20
C GLU A 191 15.62 -15.19 -9.78
N ALA A 192 14.97 -15.04 -10.93
CA ALA A 192 14.71 -13.75 -11.53
C ALA A 192 13.80 -12.91 -10.62
N LEU A 193 14.20 -11.67 -10.36
CA LEU A 193 13.45 -10.70 -9.57
C LEU A 193 12.64 -9.78 -10.49
N TYR A 194 11.32 -9.87 -10.35
CA TYR A 194 10.40 -8.89 -10.94
C TYR A 194 10.23 -7.71 -10.00
N SER A 195 10.44 -6.51 -10.52
CA SER A 195 10.38 -5.28 -9.73
C SER A 195 9.77 -4.14 -10.52
N TYR A 196 9.05 -3.24 -9.85
CA TYR A 196 8.26 -2.21 -10.51
C TYR A 196 8.57 -0.79 -10.01
N SER A 197 8.22 0.19 -10.84
CA SER A 197 8.17 1.60 -10.52
C SER A 197 6.77 2.15 -10.74
N ILE A 198 6.25 2.94 -9.79
CA ILE A 198 4.95 3.60 -9.96
C ILE A 198 5.15 4.84 -10.84
N ILE A 199 4.39 4.95 -11.93
CA ILE A 199 4.42 6.16 -12.75
C ILE A 199 3.69 7.28 -12.01
N THR A 200 4.27 8.47 -12.01
CA THR A 200 3.70 9.68 -11.40
C THR A 200 3.42 10.74 -12.46
N VAL A 201 2.37 11.52 -12.20
CA VAL A 201 1.92 12.67 -12.99
C VAL A 201 1.75 13.88 -12.07
N ASN A 202 1.44 15.06 -12.62
CA ASN A 202 1.05 16.22 -11.82
C ASN A 202 -0.21 15.90 -10.99
N ALA A 203 -0.33 16.47 -9.79
CA ALA A 203 -1.52 16.26 -8.98
C ALA A 203 -2.77 16.92 -9.61
N SER A 204 -3.91 16.25 -9.50
CA SER A 204 -5.23 16.81 -9.80
C SER A 204 -5.56 17.97 -8.85
N PRO A 205 -6.43 18.92 -9.24
CA PRO A 205 -6.73 20.10 -8.44
C PRO A 205 -7.09 19.81 -6.97
N ASN A 206 -7.86 18.76 -6.70
CA ASN A 206 -8.26 18.37 -5.34
C ASN A 206 -7.08 17.86 -4.47
N LEU A 207 -6.00 17.37 -5.06
CA LEU A 207 -4.83 16.82 -4.36
C LEU A 207 -3.63 17.77 -4.33
N GLN A 208 -3.66 18.86 -5.10
CA GLN A 208 -2.54 19.80 -5.21
C GLN A 208 -2.18 20.45 -3.87
N SER A 209 -3.16 20.67 -2.98
CA SER A 209 -2.93 21.18 -1.63
C SER A 209 -2.16 20.21 -0.74
N ILE A 210 -2.21 18.90 -1.03
CA ILE A 210 -1.49 17.85 -0.31
C ILE A 210 -0.09 17.69 -0.90
N HIS A 211 0.02 17.52 -2.22
CA HIS A 211 1.31 17.36 -2.91
C HIS A 211 1.17 17.72 -4.40
N ASN A 212 2.24 18.21 -5.03
CA ASN A 212 2.27 18.55 -6.46
C ASN A 212 2.30 17.35 -7.43
N ARG A 213 2.28 16.10 -6.93
CA ARG A 213 2.43 14.87 -7.72
C ARG A 213 1.51 13.80 -7.18
N MET A 214 1.01 12.94 -8.05
CA MET A 214 0.20 11.77 -7.71
C MET A 214 0.59 10.57 -8.59
N PRO A 215 0.24 9.32 -8.22
CA PRO A 215 0.32 8.19 -9.14
C PRO A 215 -0.52 8.45 -10.41
N ALA A 216 -0.08 7.93 -11.55
CA ALA A 216 -0.92 7.81 -12.72
C ALA A 216 -1.97 6.72 -12.46
N VAL A 217 -3.22 7.11 -12.25
CA VAL A 217 -4.32 6.19 -11.94
C VAL A 217 -5.08 5.82 -13.21
N LEU A 218 -5.30 4.52 -13.39
CA LEU A 218 -6.09 3.95 -14.47
C LEU A 218 -7.51 3.74 -13.97
N ASP A 219 -8.49 4.40 -14.58
CA ASP A 219 -9.88 4.36 -14.14
C ASP A 219 -10.70 3.37 -14.97
N GLY A 220 -11.21 2.34 -14.31
CA GLY A 220 -12.05 1.31 -14.91
C GLY A 220 -11.31 0.25 -15.70
N GLU A 221 -12.06 -0.78 -16.10
CA GLU A 221 -11.54 -1.97 -16.78
C GLU A 221 -10.88 -1.63 -18.13
N GLU A 222 -11.42 -0.65 -18.86
CA GLU A 222 -10.93 -0.31 -20.21
C GLU A 222 -9.54 0.30 -20.19
N GLU A 223 -9.26 1.25 -19.28
CA GLU A 223 -7.93 1.83 -19.17
C GLU A 223 -6.90 0.81 -18.66
N VAL A 224 -7.29 -0.02 -17.68
CA VAL A 224 -6.47 -1.13 -17.20
C VAL A 224 -6.13 -2.08 -18.36
N ARG A 225 -7.13 -2.49 -19.14
CA ARG A 225 -6.94 -3.39 -20.30
C ARG A 225 -6.04 -2.77 -21.36
N ARG A 226 -6.26 -1.51 -21.73
CA ARG A 226 -5.42 -0.80 -22.72
C ARG A 226 -3.98 -0.64 -22.22
N TRP A 227 -3.80 -0.40 -20.92
CA TRP A 227 -2.47 -0.34 -20.33
C TRP A 227 -1.78 -1.70 -20.33
N LEU A 228 -2.46 -2.81 -20.00
CA LEU A 228 -1.83 -4.13 -19.93
C LEU A 228 -1.60 -4.78 -21.30
N ASP A 229 -2.42 -4.50 -22.30
CA ASP A 229 -2.36 -5.14 -23.62
C ASP A 229 -1.24 -4.54 -24.48
N PHE A 230 0.00 -4.93 -24.21
CA PHE A 230 1.16 -4.50 -25.00
C PHE A 230 1.22 -5.13 -26.40
N GLY A 231 0.48 -6.22 -26.63
CA GLY A 231 0.40 -6.88 -27.93
C GLY A 231 -0.40 -6.08 -28.95
N LYS A 232 -1.44 -5.33 -28.51
CA LYS A 232 -2.27 -4.51 -29.41
C LYS A 232 -2.15 -3.00 -29.18
N VAL A 233 -1.74 -2.57 -27.98
CA VAL A 233 -1.57 -1.14 -27.65
C VAL A 233 -0.09 -0.79 -27.61
N LYS A 234 0.34 -0.01 -28.62
CA LYS A 234 1.72 0.48 -28.73
C LYS A 234 2.08 1.35 -27.53
N SER A 235 3.36 1.38 -27.18
CA SER A 235 3.83 2.08 -25.99
C SER A 235 3.49 3.57 -25.96
N LEU A 236 3.56 4.26 -27.10
CA LEU A 236 3.20 5.68 -27.18
C LEU A 236 1.69 5.91 -26.98
N ASP A 237 0.85 5.03 -27.52
CA ASP A 237 -0.61 5.09 -27.32
C ASP A 237 -0.97 4.81 -25.87
N ALA A 238 -0.28 3.87 -25.22
CA ALA A 238 -0.47 3.58 -23.80
C ALA A 238 -0.09 4.77 -22.91
N MET A 239 0.96 5.54 -23.28
CA MET A 239 1.37 6.74 -22.54
C MET A 239 0.29 7.83 -22.52
N SER A 240 -0.65 7.85 -23.47
CA SER A 240 -1.78 8.79 -23.45
C SER A 240 -2.70 8.63 -22.24
N LEU A 241 -2.69 7.46 -21.58
CA LEU A 241 -3.44 7.17 -20.36
C LEU A 241 -2.82 7.82 -19.11
N LEU A 242 -1.56 8.27 -19.19
CA LEU A 242 -0.77 8.77 -18.06
C LEU A 242 -1.06 10.25 -17.78
N GLN A 243 -2.28 10.51 -17.31
CA GLN A 243 -2.80 11.85 -17.03
C GLN A 243 -3.32 11.95 -15.59
N SER A 244 -3.40 13.17 -15.07
CA SER A 244 -4.04 13.42 -13.78
C SER A 244 -5.55 13.35 -13.92
N LYS A 245 -6.21 12.73 -12.95
CA LYS A 245 -7.67 12.56 -12.94
C LYS A 245 -8.22 13.00 -11.59
N ASN A 246 -9.30 13.78 -11.60
CA ASN A 246 -9.97 14.24 -10.38
C ASN A 246 -11.01 13.21 -9.90
N ILE A 247 -10.57 11.98 -9.65
CA ILE A 247 -11.42 10.80 -9.36
C ILE A 247 -11.08 10.15 -8.01
N LEU A 248 -10.19 10.77 -7.24
CA LEU A 248 -9.76 10.25 -5.94
C LEU A 248 -10.36 11.09 -4.82
N THR A 249 -10.65 10.44 -3.71
CA THR A 249 -11.00 11.08 -2.44
C THR A 249 -9.89 10.82 -1.41
N PHE A 250 -9.94 11.50 -0.27
CA PHE A 250 -8.95 11.38 0.77
C PHE A 250 -9.48 11.79 2.14
N HIS A 251 -8.80 11.33 3.19
CA HIS A 251 -8.98 11.84 4.55
C HIS A 251 -7.63 11.90 5.27
N PRO A 252 -7.45 12.84 6.24
CA PRO A 252 -6.26 12.87 7.08
C PRO A 252 -6.20 11.62 7.97
N VAL A 253 -5.00 11.12 8.24
CA VAL A 253 -4.77 9.97 9.13
C VAL A 253 -3.79 10.33 10.25
N SER A 254 -3.63 9.42 11.21
CA SER A 254 -2.68 9.58 12.31
C SER A 254 -1.22 9.51 11.86
N SER A 255 -0.30 10.11 12.62
CA SER A 255 1.15 9.97 12.43
C SER A 255 1.68 8.55 12.70
N VAL A 256 0.84 7.63 13.18
CA VAL A 256 1.16 6.19 13.30
C VAL A 256 1.72 5.65 11.99
N VAL A 257 1.20 6.07 10.83
CA VAL A 257 1.67 5.61 9.52
C VAL A 257 3.13 6.01 9.24
N ASN A 258 3.68 7.04 9.89
CA ASN A 258 5.03 7.55 9.58
C ASN A 258 6.10 6.46 9.72
N ASN A 259 5.99 5.61 10.75
CA ASN A 259 6.87 4.46 10.94
C ASN A 259 6.35 3.27 10.12
N SER A 260 7.10 2.87 9.09
CA SER A 260 6.72 1.75 8.19
C SER A 260 6.58 0.40 8.88
N ARG A 261 7.12 0.24 10.11
CA ARG A 261 6.93 -0.97 10.92
C ARG A 261 5.52 -1.08 11.51
N ASN A 262 4.77 0.02 11.58
CA ASN A 262 3.40 0.01 12.08
C ASN A 262 2.47 -0.55 11.00
N ASN A 263 2.01 -1.77 11.21
CA ASN A 263 1.11 -2.50 10.30
C ASN A 263 -0.19 -2.86 11.04
N ASN A 264 -1.08 -1.88 11.20
CA ASN A 264 -2.35 -2.06 11.89
C ASN A 264 -3.44 -1.13 11.30
N PRO A 265 -4.73 -1.35 11.62
CA PRO A 265 -5.84 -0.55 11.09
C PRO A 265 -5.76 0.94 11.40
N GLU A 266 -5.10 1.36 12.49
CA GLU A 266 -4.99 2.78 12.87
C GLU A 266 -4.23 3.61 11.81
N CYS A 267 -3.42 2.98 10.96
CA CYS A 267 -2.78 3.65 9.83
C CYS A 267 -3.78 4.25 8.84
N LEU A 268 -4.96 3.64 8.70
CA LEU A 268 -6.02 4.03 7.75
C LEU A 268 -7.16 4.79 8.41
N GLN A 269 -7.20 4.89 9.74
CA GLN A 269 -8.34 5.49 10.42
C GLN A 269 -8.40 7.00 10.14
N PRO A 270 -9.56 7.52 9.71
CA PRO A 270 -9.77 8.95 9.57
C PRO A 270 -9.49 9.69 10.88
N LEU A 271 -8.74 10.79 10.78
CA LEU A 271 -8.41 11.65 11.90
C LEU A 271 -9.28 12.92 11.84
N ASP A 272 -10.03 13.20 12.90
CA ASP A 272 -10.68 14.50 13.03
C ASP A 272 -9.65 15.56 13.47
N LEU A 273 -9.30 16.47 12.54
CA LEU A 273 -8.36 17.56 12.81
C LEU A 273 -8.93 18.64 13.73
N ASN A 274 -10.25 18.71 13.90
CA ASN A 274 -10.91 19.69 14.76
C ASN A 274 -11.08 19.21 16.20
N SER A 275 -10.82 17.93 16.46
CA SER A 275 -10.83 17.38 17.81
C SER A 275 -9.67 17.99 18.62
N LYS A 276 -9.98 18.93 19.52
CA LYS A 276 -9.00 19.46 20.49
C LYS A 276 -8.52 18.29 21.35
N LYS A 277 -7.31 17.79 21.11
CA LYS A 277 -6.68 16.81 22.00
C LYS A 277 -6.40 17.50 23.33
N GLU A 278 -7.13 17.11 24.37
CA GLU A 278 -6.61 17.30 25.73
C GLU A 278 -5.24 16.62 25.80
N PRO A 279 -4.20 17.31 26.29
CA PRO A 279 -2.87 16.73 26.35
C PRO A 279 -2.90 15.51 27.27
N LYS A 280 -2.71 14.32 26.69
CA LYS A 280 -2.47 13.11 27.49
C LYS A 280 -1.20 13.34 28.29
N PRO A 281 -1.23 13.21 29.63
CA PRO A 281 -0.07 13.48 30.45
C PRO A 281 1.03 12.47 30.08
N THR A 282 2.17 12.99 29.61
CA THR A 282 3.36 12.20 29.32
C THR A 282 3.97 11.71 30.63
N ALA A 283 4.78 10.65 30.59
CA ALA A 283 5.53 10.21 31.78
C ALA A 283 6.37 11.36 32.37
N SER A 284 6.92 12.23 31.50
CA SER A 284 7.61 13.45 31.91
C SER A 284 6.69 14.50 32.52
N SER A 285 5.44 14.67 32.03
CA SER A 285 4.49 15.62 32.64
C SER A 285 3.99 15.12 33.99
N ARG A 286 3.83 13.80 34.17
CA ARG A 286 3.49 13.17 35.46
C ARG A 286 4.62 13.28 36.47
N MET A 287 5.87 13.13 36.02
CA MET A 287 7.05 13.34 36.88
C MET A 287 7.21 14.81 37.28
N MET A 288 6.99 15.75 36.36
CA MET A 288 7.02 17.19 36.65
C MET A 288 5.91 17.61 37.62
N THR A 289 4.68 17.11 37.46
CA THR A 289 3.59 17.39 38.42
C THR A 289 3.83 16.71 39.77
N SER A 290 4.41 15.52 39.80
CA SER A 290 4.85 14.86 41.04
C SER A 290 5.95 15.65 41.76
N TRP A 291 6.92 16.20 41.02
CA TRP A 291 8.05 16.96 41.57
C TRP A 291 7.64 18.34 42.09
N LEU A 292 6.70 19.01 41.40
CA LEU A 292 6.11 20.28 41.86
C LEU A 292 5.19 20.09 43.10
N SER A 293 4.61 18.90 43.26
CA SER A 293 3.75 18.57 44.41
C SER A 293 4.53 18.10 45.64
N SER A 294 5.76 17.61 45.44
CA SER A 294 6.69 17.29 46.53
C SER A 294 7.57 18.51 46.82
N GLY A 295 7.11 19.38 47.71
CA GLY A 295 7.85 20.56 48.15
C GLY A 295 9.27 20.25 48.64
N SER A 296 10.16 21.23 48.45
CA SER A 296 11.58 21.24 48.85
C SER A 296 11.86 20.62 50.22
N PRO A 297 12.87 19.75 50.39
CA PRO A 297 13.30 19.32 51.70
C PRO A 297 14.12 20.40 52.39
N SER A 298 13.63 20.88 53.54
CA SER A 298 14.43 21.60 54.53
C SER A 298 15.51 20.69 55.11
N LYS A 299 16.74 21.19 55.18
CA LYS A 299 17.89 20.60 55.87
C LYS A 299 17.54 20.11 57.29
N SER A 300 17.88 18.87 57.60
CA SER A 300 18.40 18.50 58.93
C SER A 300 19.41 17.36 58.78
N LYS A 301 20.51 17.48 59.53
CA LYS A 301 21.58 16.49 59.70
C LYS A 301 21.10 15.44 60.70
N GLU A 302 21.40 14.16 60.46
CA GLU A 302 22.18 13.32 61.38
C GLU A 302 22.51 11.95 60.79
N ALA A 303 23.58 11.37 61.33
CA ALA A 303 24.31 10.20 60.86
C ALA A 303 23.69 8.87 61.32
N GLY A 304 23.98 7.77 60.61
CA GLY A 304 23.85 6.43 61.19
C GLY A 304 23.72 5.26 60.22
N VAL A 305 24.87 4.65 59.90
CA VAL A 305 25.15 3.19 59.81
C VAL A 305 24.48 2.32 58.73
N SER A 306 25.32 1.40 58.25
CA SER A 306 25.20 0.39 57.20
C SER A 306 24.09 -0.65 57.35
N GLU A 307 23.64 -1.21 56.23
CA GLU A 307 23.77 -2.66 55.95
C GLU A 307 23.44 -3.00 54.49
N ARG A 308 24.16 -3.99 53.95
CA ARG A 308 23.97 -4.60 52.62
C ARG A 308 22.86 -5.64 52.67
N LYS A 309 22.14 -5.83 51.57
CA LYS A 309 21.72 -7.17 51.10
C LYS A 309 21.34 -7.19 49.61
N GLU A 310 21.80 -8.25 48.97
CA GLU A 310 21.61 -8.66 47.57
C GLU A 310 20.26 -9.37 47.33
N ASP A 311 20.08 -9.76 46.06
CA ASP A 311 19.10 -10.66 45.45
C ASP A 311 17.82 -10.01 44.92
N GLY A 312 17.28 -10.34 43.73
CA GLY A 312 17.57 -11.39 42.77
C GLY A 312 16.45 -11.41 41.70
N LYS A 313 16.77 -11.92 40.51
CA LYS A 313 15.95 -11.99 39.26
C LYS A 313 14.50 -12.47 39.42
N ALA A 314 13.61 -12.02 38.50
CA ALA A 314 12.96 -12.91 37.51
C ALA A 314 12.04 -12.17 36.52
N LYS A 315 12.32 -12.32 35.22
CA LYS A 315 11.43 -12.03 34.08
C LYS A 315 10.41 -13.17 33.95
N LYS A 316 9.11 -12.85 33.81
CA LYS A 316 8.11 -13.76 33.24
C LYS A 316 7.55 -13.21 31.93
N LYS A 317 7.78 -13.97 30.86
CA LYS A 317 7.07 -13.94 29.59
C LYS A 317 5.58 -14.21 29.83
N ARG A 318 4.70 -13.52 29.12
CA ARG A 318 3.33 -13.97 28.86
C ARG A 318 3.06 -13.93 27.37
N GLU A 319 2.77 -15.11 26.84
CA GLU A 319 2.32 -15.37 25.48
C GLU A 319 0.88 -14.88 25.30
N SER A 320 0.60 -14.29 24.15
CA SER A 320 -0.72 -13.80 23.76
C SER A 320 -1.46 -14.87 22.94
N SER A 321 -2.49 -15.46 23.53
CA SER A 321 -3.56 -16.16 22.80
C SER A 321 -4.50 -15.13 22.17
N GLY A 322 -4.80 -15.31 20.88
CA GLY A 322 -5.67 -14.41 20.13
C GLY A 322 -7.16 -14.56 20.44
N THR A 323 -7.92 -13.49 20.19
CA THR A 323 -9.39 -13.54 20.08
C THR A 323 -9.90 -12.33 19.28
N LEU A 324 -9.91 -12.42 17.95
CA LEU A 324 -10.63 -11.48 17.05
C LEU A 324 -12.14 -11.84 16.94
N GLN A 325 -12.67 -12.69 17.81
CA GLN A 325 -14.09 -13.03 17.86
C GLN A 325 -14.85 -12.42 19.06
N GLN A 326 -14.19 -11.63 19.92
CA GLN A 326 -14.83 -11.03 21.10
C GLN A 326 -15.34 -9.59 20.94
N TRP A 327 -15.17 -8.96 19.77
CA TRP A 327 -15.64 -7.57 19.56
C TRP A 327 -16.97 -7.46 18.80
N LEU A 328 -17.38 -8.47 18.04
CA LEU A 328 -18.63 -8.45 17.25
C LEU A 328 -19.90 -8.86 18.04
N GLN A 329 -19.84 -9.06 19.36
CA GLN A 329 -21.03 -9.45 20.17
C GLN A 329 -21.34 -8.53 21.38
N LYS A 330 -20.71 -7.37 21.52
CA LYS A 330 -20.95 -6.47 22.68
C LYS A 330 -21.61 -5.12 22.35
N LYS A 331 -22.51 -5.10 21.37
CA LYS A 331 -23.47 -3.98 21.17
C LYS A 331 -24.92 -4.43 20.97
N ALA A 332 -25.34 -5.48 21.69
CA ALA A 332 -26.76 -5.80 21.87
C ALA A 332 -26.99 -6.37 23.28
N ARG A 333 -26.98 -5.48 24.29
CA ARG A 333 -27.66 -5.67 25.60
C ARG A 333 -27.43 -4.43 26.48
N THR A 334 -28.21 -3.38 26.20
CA THR A 334 -28.61 -2.36 27.18
C THR A 334 -29.91 -1.72 26.70
N LYS A 335 -30.97 -2.53 26.68
CA LYS A 335 -32.28 -2.34 27.32
C LYS A 335 -33.26 -3.35 26.73
#